data_AF-A0A537EUZ0-F1
#
_entry.id   AF-A0A537EUZ0-F1
#
_cell.length_a   1.000
_cell.length_b   1.000
_cell.length_c   1.000
_cell.angle_alpha   90.00
_cell.angle_beta   90.00
_cell.angle_gamma   90.00
#
_symmetry.space_group_name_H-M   'P 1'
#
loop_
_entity.id
_entity.type
_entity.pdbx_description
1 polymer ?
#
loop_
_entity_poly.entity_id
_entity_poly.type
_entity_poly.pdbx_seq_one_letter_code
_entity_poly.pdbx_strand_id
1 'polypeptide(L)'
;MAEIRERPSWSQHDVPGMQTNQFSGKALNSSDLASQVNAFTISDGRNKRITVPGASKFAQLQEISITGKLLPKQFIAIDPKTNKRTVSADPNGYTINPNDGDLHLDIGPASLQPHITCELQAATRFLSTFKPAVGQQITIGGFFRCLFEHPGFGAGDDGHIFEIHPVTLAIVAGKTLSFEIGMPDQQSIHAWTSPHPLNVQDKKIQVSYDQTRDTLTFSGMDGNDENYVKVAGTVSQVQPNNTGGPATFLLSSPEIGHTVRVLCLQSSRARKQLIALKGSKVSMVGLRNIDLAEALKSRYTINLLGIDIQAA
;
A
#
# COMPACT_ATOMS: atom_id res chain seq x y z
N MET A 1 35.97 -15.63 -22.14
CA MET A 1 34.71 -15.68 -21.38
C MET A 1 34.50 -14.30 -20.79
N ALA A 2 33.63 -13.50 -21.40
CA ALA A 2 33.33 -12.15 -20.96
C ALA A 2 32.06 -12.19 -20.11
N GLU A 3 32.16 -11.72 -18.86
CA GLU A 3 31.00 -11.49 -17.99
C GLU A 3 30.11 -10.42 -18.63
N ILE A 4 28.94 -10.83 -19.12
CA ILE A 4 27.85 -9.90 -19.42
C ILE A 4 27.28 -9.48 -18.07
N ARG A 5 27.85 -8.43 -17.47
CA ARG A 5 27.14 -7.67 -16.44
C ARG A 5 26.05 -6.88 -17.14
N GLU A 6 24.85 -7.45 -17.21
CA GLU A 6 23.65 -6.70 -17.54
C GLU A 6 23.54 -5.54 -16.54
N ARG A 7 23.70 -4.32 -17.04
CA ARG A 7 23.37 -3.11 -16.27
C ARG A 7 21.86 -3.15 -16.02
N PRO A 8 21.37 -3.00 -14.78
CA PRO A 8 19.95 -2.82 -14.54
C PRO A 8 19.45 -1.61 -15.34
N SER A 9 18.35 -1.74 -16.08
CA SER A 9 17.80 -0.72 -16.98
C SER A 9 17.20 0.51 -16.29
N TRP A 10 17.51 0.73 -15.01
CA TRP A 10 16.94 1.81 -14.18
C TRP A 10 17.82 3.07 -14.16
N SER A 11 18.63 3.30 -15.19
CA SER A 11 19.25 4.61 -15.41
C SER A 11 18.15 5.61 -15.76
N GLN A 12 17.83 6.46 -14.78
CA GLN A 12 17.27 7.80 -14.87
C GLN A 12 16.83 8.22 -16.29
N HIS A 13 15.53 8.27 -16.49
CA HIS A 13 14.99 9.35 -17.29
C HIS A 13 14.51 10.42 -16.32
N ASP A 14 15.24 11.53 -16.25
CA ASP A 14 14.58 12.82 -16.07
C ASP A 14 13.58 12.91 -17.22
N VAL A 15 12.31 12.56 -16.99
CA VAL A 15 11.28 12.65 -18.02
C VAL A 15 10.92 14.12 -18.16
N PRO A 16 11.36 14.82 -19.23
CA PRO A 16 10.97 16.20 -19.45
C PRO A 16 9.51 16.16 -19.88
N GLY A 17 8.60 16.69 -19.04
CA GLY A 17 7.18 16.74 -19.36
C GLY A 17 6.20 16.26 -18.29
N MET A 18 6.64 15.92 -17.07
CA MET A 18 5.71 15.81 -15.93
C MET A 18 5.24 17.22 -15.51
N GLN A 19 4.35 17.82 -16.30
CA GLN A 19 3.60 19.00 -15.89
C GLN A 19 2.76 18.65 -14.65
N THR A 20 2.89 19.47 -13.62
CA THR A 20 2.15 19.51 -12.34
C THR A 20 1.02 18.49 -12.22
N ASN A 21 1.33 17.29 -11.70
CA ASN A 21 0.28 16.39 -11.20
C ASN A 21 -0.27 17.03 -9.93
N GLN A 22 -1.37 17.78 -10.09
CA GLN A 22 -2.27 18.06 -8.98
C GLN A 22 -2.73 16.73 -8.40
N PHE A 23 -2.96 16.67 -7.09
CA PHE A 23 -3.49 15.48 -6.44
C PHE A 23 -4.77 15.02 -7.16
N SER A 24 -4.74 13.84 -7.75
CA SER A 24 -5.89 13.20 -8.40
C SER A 24 -6.87 12.60 -7.38
N GLY A 25 -6.45 12.50 -6.11
CA GLY A 25 -7.17 11.86 -5.02
C GLY A 25 -7.95 12.81 -4.11
N LYS A 26 -8.76 12.22 -3.23
CA LYS A 26 -9.48 12.95 -2.18
C LYS A 26 -8.49 13.65 -1.24
N ALA A 27 -8.58 14.97 -1.11
CA ALA A 27 -7.78 15.74 -0.16
C ALA A 27 -8.33 15.60 1.27
N LEU A 28 -7.44 15.31 2.21
CA LEU A 28 -7.72 15.05 3.62
C LEU A 28 -6.66 15.73 4.50
N ASN A 29 -7.00 15.98 5.76
CA ASN A 29 -6.02 16.32 6.78
C ASN A 29 -5.69 15.11 7.65
N SER A 30 -4.43 15.01 8.06
CA SER A 30 -3.98 13.97 8.98
C SER A 30 -4.73 13.99 10.31
N SER A 31 -5.16 15.16 10.80
CA SER A 31 -6.00 15.29 12.00
C SER A 31 -7.31 14.51 11.90
N ASP A 32 -7.86 14.40 10.69
CA ASP A 32 -9.15 13.76 10.46
C ASP A 32 -8.98 12.25 10.34
N LEU A 33 -7.91 11.79 9.68
CA LEU A 33 -7.73 10.38 9.34
C LEU A 33 -6.91 9.59 10.36
N ALA A 34 -5.89 10.20 10.99
CA ALA A 34 -4.89 9.49 11.79
C ALA A 34 -5.50 8.69 12.94
N SER A 35 -6.42 9.28 13.69
CA SER A 35 -7.11 8.55 14.77
C SER A 35 -7.98 7.41 14.23
N GLN A 36 -8.59 7.57 13.07
CA GLN A 36 -9.47 6.57 12.47
C GLN A 36 -8.69 5.34 12.00
N VAL A 37 -7.57 5.54 11.29
CA VAL A 37 -6.74 4.43 10.78
C VAL A 37 -6.01 3.66 11.90
N ASN A 38 -5.89 4.25 13.08
CA ASN A 38 -5.32 3.60 14.27
C ASN A 38 -6.40 3.05 15.23
N ALA A 39 -7.69 3.26 14.96
CA ALA A 39 -8.77 2.86 15.86
C ALA A 39 -9.06 1.36 15.84
N PHE A 40 -8.42 0.61 14.95
CA PHE A 40 -8.63 -0.84 14.88
C PHE A 40 -8.09 -1.55 16.13
N THR A 41 -8.72 -2.67 16.47
CA THR A 41 -8.33 -3.55 17.57
C THR A 41 -8.03 -4.95 17.06
N ILE A 42 -7.14 -5.63 17.74
CA ILE A 42 -6.78 -7.03 17.54
C ILE A 42 -7.26 -7.91 18.69
N SER A 43 -7.44 -9.19 18.40
CA SER A 43 -7.68 -10.25 19.39
C SER A 43 -6.85 -11.45 18.97
N ASP A 44 -5.83 -11.80 19.75
CA ASP A 44 -4.81 -12.82 19.45
C ASP A 44 -5.18 -14.25 19.90
N GLY A 45 -6.44 -14.47 20.31
CA GLY A 45 -6.94 -15.79 20.70
C GLY A 45 -6.97 -16.81 19.55
N ARG A 46 -7.48 -18.03 19.83
CA ARG A 46 -7.52 -19.16 18.88
C ARG A 46 -8.07 -18.80 17.49
N ASN A 47 -9.01 -17.86 17.44
CA ASN A 47 -9.44 -17.23 16.20
C ASN A 47 -8.95 -15.78 16.22
N LYS A 48 -7.78 -15.54 15.64
CA LYS A 48 -7.19 -14.20 15.49
C LYS A 48 -8.17 -13.28 14.76
N ARG A 49 -8.37 -12.08 15.28
CA ARG A 49 -9.33 -11.10 14.73
C ARG A 49 -8.75 -9.71 14.64
N ILE A 50 -9.15 -8.99 13.61
CA ILE A 50 -8.93 -7.55 13.43
C ILE A 50 -10.31 -6.90 13.29
N THR A 51 -10.59 -5.89 14.11
CA THR A 51 -11.85 -5.15 14.09
C THR A 51 -11.59 -3.69 13.73
N VAL A 52 -12.23 -3.23 12.66
CA VAL A 52 -12.06 -1.88 12.10
C VAL A 52 -13.37 -1.11 12.26
N PRO A 53 -13.44 -0.13 13.18
CA PRO A 53 -14.59 0.77 13.28
C PRO A 53 -14.55 1.84 12.19
N GLY A 54 -15.71 2.41 11.83
CA GLY A 54 -15.80 3.46 10.81
C GLY A 54 -15.52 2.97 9.38
N ALA A 55 -15.72 1.67 9.13
CA ALA A 55 -15.23 0.98 7.94
C ALA A 55 -15.70 1.58 6.61
N SER A 56 -16.95 2.06 6.57
CA SER A 56 -17.57 2.67 5.39
C SER A 56 -16.81 3.89 4.87
N LYS A 57 -16.09 4.60 5.74
CA LYS A 57 -15.28 5.78 5.38
C LYS A 57 -14.03 5.40 4.63
N PHE A 58 -13.44 4.24 4.93
CA PHE A 58 -12.21 3.75 4.30
C PHE A 58 -12.45 3.14 2.93
N ALA A 59 -13.59 2.46 2.72
CA ALA A 59 -13.91 1.81 1.44
C ALA A 59 -14.06 2.79 0.26
N GLN A 60 -14.20 4.09 0.55
CA GLN A 60 -14.27 5.16 -0.45
C GLN A 60 -12.89 5.76 -0.78
N LEU A 61 -11.85 5.37 -0.06
CA LEU A 61 -10.49 5.87 -0.24
C LEU A 61 -9.73 4.91 -1.16
N GLN A 62 -9.16 5.44 -2.23
CA GLN A 62 -8.29 4.70 -3.16
C GLN A 62 -7.02 5.50 -3.41
N GLU A 63 -7.09 6.57 -4.22
CA GLU A 63 -6.02 7.55 -4.33
C GLU A 63 -6.39 8.76 -3.47
N ILE A 64 -5.49 9.18 -2.58
CA ILE A 64 -5.73 10.26 -1.64
C ILE A 64 -4.54 11.21 -1.56
N SER A 65 -4.81 12.40 -1.03
CA SER A 65 -3.81 13.37 -0.61
C SER A 65 -4.02 13.70 0.85
N ILE A 66 -2.98 13.62 1.67
CA ILE A 66 -3.02 13.95 3.09
C ILE A 66 -2.05 15.07 3.39
N THR A 67 -2.55 16.15 3.99
CA THR A 67 -1.74 17.21 4.58
C THR A 67 -1.58 17.01 6.09
N GLY A 68 -0.38 17.23 6.60
CA GLY A 68 -0.06 17.04 8.02
C GLY A 68 1.36 17.45 8.35
N LYS A 69 1.83 17.14 9.56
CA LYS A 69 3.25 17.30 9.90
C LYS A 69 4.00 16.02 9.60
N LEU A 70 5.18 16.14 8.99
CA LEU A 70 6.13 15.05 8.93
C LEU A 70 6.63 14.78 10.34
N LEU A 71 6.34 13.62 10.89
CA LEU A 71 6.78 13.26 12.24
C LEU A 71 8.22 12.73 12.19
N PRO A 72 8.94 12.69 13.33
CA PRO A 72 10.11 11.82 13.44
C PRO A 72 9.72 10.38 13.08
N LYS A 73 10.68 9.55 12.66
CA LYS A 73 10.42 8.12 12.47
C LYS A 73 9.88 7.53 13.79
N GLN A 74 8.79 6.80 13.71
CA GLN A 74 8.18 6.17 14.88
C GLN A 74 8.04 4.65 14.69
N PHE A 75 8.03 3.96 15.82
CA PHE A 75 7.61 2.57 15.95
C PHE A 75 6.33 2.54 16.74
N ILE A 76 5.38 1.71 16.30
CA ILE A 76 4.15 1.42 17.01
C ILE A 76 4.22 -0.02 17.51
N ALA A 77 3.77 -0.25 18.73
CA ALA A 77 3.48 -1.59 19.22
C ALA A 77 2.04 -1.61 19.76
N ILE A 78 1.33 -2.72 19.54
CA ILE A 78 0.02 -2.98 20.14
C ILE A 78 0.21 -4.06 21.20
N ASP A 79 -0.23 -3.82 22.42
CA ASP A 79 -0.40 -4.91 23.40
C ASP A 79 -1.64 -5.73 23.01
N PRO A 80 -1.48 -6.99 22.59
CA PRO A 80 -2.60 -7.79 22.08
C PRO A 80 -3.66 -8.11 23.14
N LYS A 81 -3.32 -8.01 24.44
CA LYS A 81 -4.27 -8.24 25.53
C LYS A 81 -5.14 -7.03 25.81
N THR A 82 -4.55 -5.84 25.77
CA THR A 82 -5.23 -4.59 26.18
C THR A 82 -5.64 -3.71 24.99
N ASN A 83 -5.14 -4.01 23.79
CA ASN A 83 -5.22 -3.15 22.60
C ASN A 83 -4.59 -1.76 22.79
N LYS A 84 -3.79 -1.58 23.84
CA LYS A 84 -3.10 -0.32 24.07
C LYS A 84 -1.96 -0.17 23.07
N ARG A 85 -1.94 0.96 22.37
CA ARG A 85 -0.84 1.37 21.50
C ARG A 85 0.24 2.06 22.30
N THR A 86 1.48 1.71 22.01
CA THR A 86 2.67 2.45 22.45
C THR A 86 3.39 2.95 21.21
N VAL A 87 3.74 4.23 21.20
CA VAL A 87 4.50 4.86 20.12
C VAL A 87 5.83 5.32 20.68
N SER A 88 6.92 5.00 20.00
CA SER A 88 8.26 5.45 20.35
C SER A 88 8.96 6.03 19.14
N ALA A 89 9.75 7.10 19.32
CA ALA A 89 10.57 7.63 18.25
C ALA A 89 11.80 6.73 18.00
N ASP A 90 12.19 6.58 16.75
CA ASP A 90 13.47 5.98 16.38
C ASP A 90 14.59 6.99 16.66
N PRO A 91 15.56 6.68 17.53
CA PRO A 91 16.69 7.58 17.80
C PRO A 91 17.55 7.86 16.57
N ASN A 92 17.55 6.97 15.56
CA ASN A 92 18.30 7.15 14.32
C ASN A 92 17.55 8.02 13.30
N GLY A 93 16.28 8.36 13.58
CA GLY A 93 15.40 9.06 12.67
C GLY A 93 15.14 8.26 11.39
N TYR A 94 14.86 8.94 10.29
CA TYR A 94 14.63 8.26 9.03
C TYR A 94 15.88 7.56 8.49
N THR A 95 15.73 6.31 8.09
CA THR A 95 16.75 5.53 7.38
C THR A 95 16.08 4.87 6.17
N ILE A 96 16.90 4.43 5.23
CA ILE A 96 16.44 3.59 4.13
C ILE A 96 16.44 2.16 4.63
N ASN A 97 15.35 1.43 4.39
CA ASN A 97 15.32 0.02 4.69
C ASN A 97 16.37 -0.68 3.79
N PRO A 98 17.35 -1.38 4.38
CA PRO A 98 18.45 -1.98 3.63
C PRO A 98 18.01 -3.10 2.68
N ASN A 99 16.78 -3.62 2.85
CA ASN A 99 16.29 -4.78 2.12
C ASN A 99 15.50 -4.45 0.86
N ASP A 100 14.91 -3.25 0.76
CA ASP A 100 14.06 -2.85 -0.38
C ASP A 100 14.35 -1.42 -0.88
N GLY A 101 15.13 -0.62 -0.14
CA GLY A 101 15.43 0.75 -0.52
C GLY A 101 14.34 1.75 -0.18
N ASP A 102 13.35 1.36 0.62
CA ASP A 102 12.16 2.16 0.89
C ASP A 102 12.35 3.10 2.10
N LEU A 103 11.59 4.19 2.10
CA LEU A 103 11.49 5.13 3.22
C LEU A 103 10.07 5.06 3.80
N HIS A 104 9.99 4.61 5.05
CA HIS A 104 8.76 4.59 5.82
C HIS A 104 8.67 5.89 6.61
N LEU A 105 7.72 6.73 6.26
CA LEU A 105 7.53 8.06 6.82
C LEU A 105 6.15 8.20 7.47
N ASP A 106 6.10 8.96 8.55
CA ASP A 106 4.90 9.10 9.38
C ASP A 106 4.34 10.51 9.26
N ILE A 107 3.07 10.62 8.89
CA ILE A 107 2.36 11.90 8.82
C ILE A 107 1.26 11.96 9.89
N GLY A 108 1.22 13.05 10.66
CA GLY A 108 0.24 13.17 11.74
C GLY A 108 0.10 14.58 12.29
N PRO A 109 -0.84 14.78 13.23
CA PRO A 109 -1.04 16.07 13.89
C PRO A 109 0.10 16.41 14.86
N ALA A 110 0.67 15.41 15.53
CA ALA A 110 1.75 15.57 16.51
C ALA A 110 2.56 14.26 16.65
N SER A 111 3.80 14.38 17.18
CA SER A 111 4.65 13.23 17.48
C SER A 111 4.10 12.42 18.65
N LEU A 112 4.36 11.11 18.66
CA LEU A 112 3.92 10.11 19.63
C LEU A 112 2.39 10.05 19.79
N GLN A 113 1.68 10.39 18.74
CA GLN A 113 0.22 10.32 18.62
C GLN A 113 -0.15 9.43 17.43
N PRO A 114 -1.43 9.03 17.29
CA PRO A 114 -1.90 8.37 16.08
C PRO A 114 -1.46 9.12 14.82
N HIS A 115 -0.97 8.37 13.84
CA HIS A 115 -0.41 8.88 12.58
C HIS A 115 -0.75 7.95 11.42
N ILE A 116 -0.48 8.39 10.20
CA ILE A 116 -0.61 7.58 9.00
C ILE A 116 0.79 7.21 8.53
N THR A 117 1.05 5.91 8.44
CA THR A 117 2.27 5.37 7.86
C THR A 117 2.20 5.50 6.35
N CYS A 118 3.31 5.91 5.74
CA CYS A 118 3.45 6.08 4.30
C CYS A 118 4.74 5.41 3.85
N GLU A 119 4.72 4.78 2.69
CA GLU A 119 5.88 4.08 2.14
C GLU A 119 6.26 4.67 0.79
N LEU A 120 7.45 5.28 0.74
CA LEU A 120 8.06 5.79 -0.47
C LEU A 120 9.08 4.80 -0.99
N GLN A 121 8.84 4.28 -2.19
CA GLN A 121 9.73 3.34 -2.84
C GLN A 121 11.01 3.98 -3.36
N ALA A 122 12.12 3.23 -3.33
CA ALA A 122 13.41 3.66 -3.89
C ALA A 122 13.84 5.07 -3.42
N ALA A 123 13.72 5.33 -2.12
CA ALA A 123 13.74 6.66 -1.54
C ALA A 123 15.13 7.23 -1.24
N THR A 124 16.21 6.47 -1.48
CA THR A 124 17.59 6.81 -1.08
C THR A 124 18.00 8.25 -1.41
N ARG A 125 17.73 8.72 -2.63
CA ARG A 125 18.09 10.08 -3.07
C ARG A 125 17.25 11.18 -2.42
N PHE A 126 16.10 10.84 -1.84
CA PHE A 126 15.17 11.78 -1.22
C PHE A 126 15.36 11.87 0.30
N LEU A 127 16.17 11.00 0.90
CA LEU A 127 16.41 11.01 2.35
C LEU A 127 16.91 12.36 2.86
N SER A 128 17.81 13.01 2.10
CA SER A 128 18.33 14.34 2.41
C SER A 128 17.29 15.46 2.31
N THR A 129 16.14 15.19 1.66
CA THR A 129 15.00 16.10 1.59
C THR A 129 14.04 15.88 2.76
N PHE A 130 13.73 14.63 3.10
CA PHE A 130 12.77 14.32 4.16
C PHE A 130 13.34 14.49 5.58
N LYS A 131 14.60 14.10 5.82
CA LYS A 131 15.24 14.26 7.15
C LYS A 131 15.14 15.68 7.72
N PRO A 132 15.57 16.74 7.02
CA PRO A 132 15.48 18.11 7.55
C PRO A 132 14.06 18.66 7.58
N ALA A 133 13.09 18.00 6.91
CA ALA A 133 11.70 18.42 6.89
C ALA A 133 10.88 17.88 8.08
N VAL A 134 11.48 17.06 8.95
CA VAL A 134 10.81 16.58 10.18
C VAL A 134 10.30 17.77 11.01
N GLY A 135 9.05 17.68 11.44
CA GLY A 135 8.32 18.73 12.16
C GLY A 135 7.64 19.76 11.25
N GLN A 136 7.97 19.81 9.96
CA GLN A 136 7.36 20.73 9.00
C GLN A 136 6.04 20.16 8.46
N GLN A 137 5.20 21.06 7.93
CA GLN A 137 4.02 20.66 7.18
C GLN A 137 4.44 20.06 5.84
N ILE A 138 3.85 18.90 5.53
CA ILE A 138 3.99 18.22 4.25
C ILE A 138 2.62 17.82 3.73
N THR A 139 2.55 17.56 2.43
CA THR A 139 1.41 16.86 1.83
C THR A 139 1.92 15.62 1.11
N ILE A 140 1.30 14.47 1.36
CA ILE A 140 1.64 13.19 0.72
C ILE A 140 0.45 12.74 -0.14
N GLY A 141 0.73 12.31 -1.36
CA GLY A 141 -0.24 11.71 -2.26
C GLY A 141 0.16 10.29 -2.62
N GLY A 142 -0.82 9.40 -2.71
CA GLY A 142 -0.57 8.00 -3.05
C GLY A 142 -1.80 7.13 -2.91
N PHE A 143 -1.58 5.82 -2.91
CA PHE A 143 -2.63 4.83 -2.79
C PHE A 143 -2.92 4.51 -1.31
N PHE A 144 -4.14 4.77 -0.87
CA PHE A 144 -4.64 4.35 0.43
C PHE A 144 -4.91 2.85 0.40
N ARG A 145 -4.14 2.11 1.19
CA ARG A 145 -4.10 0.67 1.17
C ARG A 145 -4.52 0.09 2.51
N CYS A 146 -5.11 -1.10 2.47
CA CYS A 146 -5.33 -1.97 3.61
C CYS A 146 -4.68 -3.33 3.39
N LEU A 147 -3.84 -3.76 4.33
CA LEU A 147 -3.14 -5.05 4.35
C LEU A 147 -2.91 -5.49 5.80
N PHE A 148 -2.79 -6.80 6.05
CA PHE A 148 -2.54 -7.34 7.38
C PHE A 148 -1.18 -8.06 7.47
N GLU A 149 -0.12 -7.44 6.95
CA GLU A 149 1.26 -7.94 7.05
C GLU A 149 1.75 -7.89 8.51
N HIS A 150 1.59 -6.73 9.19
CA HIS A 150 2.03 -6.53 10.57
C HIS A 150 0.93 -5.94 11.48
N PRO A 151 -0.20 -6.65 11.68
CA PRO A 151 -1.38 -6.07 12.34
C PRO A 151 -1.22 -5.86 13.85
N GLY A 152 -0.17 -6.39 14.49
CA GLY A 152 0.08 -6.28 15.94
C GLY A 152 -0.08 -7.59 16.71
N PHE A 153 -0.19 -8.74 16.03
CA PHE A 153 -0.32 -10.04 16.70
C PHE A 153 1.03 -10.55 17.24
N GLY A 154 2.13 -10.19 16.57
CA GLY A 154 3.48 -10.64 16.87
C GLY A 154 4.31 -9.64 17.67
N ALA A 155 5.33 -10.14 18.36
CA ALA A 155 6.40 -9.31 18.89
C ALA A 155 7.28 -8.86 17.71
N GLY A 156 7.15 -7.58 17.33
CA GLY A 156 7.87 -7.01 16.19
C GLY A 156 6.95 -6.41 15.12
N ASP A 157 5.65 -6.74 15.16
CA ASP A 157 4.65 -6.08 14.33
C ASP A 157 4.60 -4.59 14.68
N ASP A 158 4.63 -3.75 13.66
CA ASP A 158 4.51 -2.29 13.78
C ASP A 158 3.06 -1.80 13.75
N GLY A 159 2.10 -2.71 13.97
CA GLY A 159 0.75 -2.40 14.43
C GLY A 159 -0.04 -1.47 13.52
N HIS A 160 0.21 -1.48 12.21
CA HIS A 160 -0.56 -0.71 11.24
C HIS A 160 -1.15 -1.65 10.18
N ILE A 161 -2.37 -1.34 9.75
CA ILE A 161 -3.09 -2.10 8.71
C ILE A 161 -3.57 -1.21 7.56
N PHE A 162 -3.35 0.09 7.71
CA PHE A 162 -3.69 1.11 6.75
C PHE A 162 -2.48 1.99 6.52
N GLU A 163 -2.19 2.28 5.27
CA GLU A 163 -1.02 3.06 4.87
C GLU A 163 -1.31 3.83 3.58
N ILE A 164 -0.43 4.80 3.28
CA ILE A 164 -0.28 5.31 1.92
C ILE A 164 0.90 4.58 1.27
N HIS A 165 0.61 3.58 0.45
CA HIS A 165 1.60 2.79 -0.25
C HIS A 165 1.11 2.44 -1.66
N PRO A 166 1.80 2.88 -2.72
CA PRO A 166 3.03 3.69 -2.69
C PRO A 166 2.70 5.17 -2.60
N VAL A 167 3.64 5.94 -2.06
CA VAL A 167 3.67 7.40 -2.21
C VAL A 167 4.07 7.74 -3.65
N THR A 168 3.22 8.50 -4.35
CA THR A 168 3.44 8.96 -5.73
C THR A 168 3.71 10.45 -5.85
N LEU A 169 3.43 11.21 -4.79
CA LEU A 169 3.63 12.66 -4.75
C LEU A 169 3.94 13.11 -3.32
N ALA A 170 4.85 14.06 -3.15
CA ALA A 170 5.07 14.75 -1.89
C ALA A 170 5.27 16.26 -2.14
N ILE A 171 4.68 17.09 -1.28
CA ILE A 171 5.01 18.51 -1.18
C ILE A 171 5.76 18.70 0.14
N VAL A 172 7.04 19.05 0.04
CA VAL A 172 7.95 19.20 1.19
C VAL A 172 8.62 20.57 1.08
N ALA A 173 8.48 21.41 2.11
CA ALA A 173 9.00 22.78 2.11
C ALA A 173 8.62 23.59 0.85
N GLY A 174 7.36 23.43 0.38
CA GLY A 174 6.85 24.09 -0.82
C GLY A 174 7.33 23.50 -2.15
N LYS A 175 8.27 22.53 -2.13
CA LYS A 175 8.73 21.82 -3.32
C LYS A 175 7.87 20.60 -3.59
N THR A 176 7.33 20.51 -4.81
CA THR A 176 6.64 19.31 -5.28
C THR A 176 7.64 18.27 -5.78
N LEU A 177 7.52 17.04 -5.31
CA LEU A 177 8.29 15.87 -5.67
C LEU A 177 7.34 14.80 -6.19
N SER A 178 7.52 14.35 -7.42
CA SER A 178 6.75 13.24 -7.99
C SER A 178 7.59 11.97 -8.00
N PHE A 179 6.94 10.84 -7.76
CA PHE A 179 7.59 9.54 -7.70
C PHE A 179 6.92 8.57 -8.67
N GLU A 180 7.75 7.83 -9.40
CA GLU A 180 7.28 6.69 -10.19
C GLU A 180 7.29 5.46 -9.30
N ILE A 181 6.22 4.65 -9.37
CA ILE A 181 6.15 3.36 -8.69
C ILE A 181 7.19 2.44 -9.32
N GLY A 182 8.16 2.02 -8.51
CA GLY A 182 9.29 1.20 -8.95
C GLY A 182 9.00 -0.29 -8.84
N MET A 183 9.83 -1.09 -9.49
CA MET A 183 9.87 -2.53 -9.22
C MET A 183 10.48 -2.76 -7.82
N PRO A 184 9.82 -3.54 -6.94
CA PRO A 184 10.42 -3.92 -5.66
C PRO A 184 11.57 -4.92 -5.86
N ASP A 185 12.36 -5.11 -4.82
CA ASP A 185 13.43 -6.09 -4.81
C ASP A 185 12.90 -7.51 -4.98
N GLN A 186 13.62 -8.34 -5.75
CA GLN A 186 13.13 -9.66 -6.17
C GLN A 186 12.83 -10.60 -5.00
N GLN A 187 13.50 -10.41 -3.85
CA GLN A 187 13.29 -11.23 -2.66
C GLN A 187 11.95 -10.94 -1.98
N SER A 188 11.37 -9.76 -2.23
CA SER A 188 10.08 -9.33 -1.67
C SER A 188 8.89 -9.66 -2.57
N ILE A 189 9.11 -10.36 -3.71
CA ILE A 189 8.06 -10.69 -4.69
C ILE A 189 7.66 -12.16 -4.56
N HIS A 190 6.42 -12.40 -4.18
CA HIS A 190 5.90 -13.74 -3.88
C HIS A 190 5.04 -14.29 -5.03
N ALA A 191 4.81 -15.60 -5.05
CA ALA A 191 3.91 -16.25 -6.00
C ALA A 191 2.70 -16.87 -5.25
N TRP A 192 1.60 -17.12 -5.97
CA TRP A 192 0.44 -17.85 -5.43
C TRP A 192 0.61 -19.38 -5.44
N THR A 193 1.76 -19.88 -5.89
CA THR A 193 2.07 -21.29 -6.10
C THR A 193 2.93 -21.87 -4.97
N SER A 194 2.95 -23.20 -4.81
CA SER A 194 3.77 -23.89 -3.80
C SER A 194 5.28 -23.61 -4.01
N PRO A 195 6.04 -23.28 -2.94
CA PRO A 195 5.73 -23.45 -1.52
C PRO A 195 4.85 -22.35 -0.86
N HIS A 196 4.37 -21.36 -1.61
CA HIS A 196 3.62 -20.20 -1.09
C HIS A 196 2.13 -20.21 -1.50
N PRO A 197 1.24 -20.96 -0.80
CA PRO A 197 -0.17 -21.02 -1.13
C PRO A 197 -0.96 -19.85 -0.52
N LEU A 198 -0.75 -18.61 -0.99
CA LEU A 198 -1.47 -17.42 -0.48
C LEU A 198 -3.00 -17.59 -0.53
N ASN A 199 -3.50 -18.32 -1.53
CA ASN A 199 -4.91 -18.67 -1.63
C ASN A 199 -5.42 -19.51 -0.45
N VAL A 200 -4.58 -20.31 0.21
CA VAL A 200 -4.94 -21.10 1.39
C VAL A 200 -5.12 -20.19 2.59
N GLN A 201 -4.27 -19.18 2.75
CA GLN A 201 -4.46 -18.14 3.77
C GLN A 201 -5.75 -17.36 3.51
N ASP A 202 -5.93 -16.85 2.29
CA ASP A 202 -7.11 -16.09 1.89
C ASP A 202 -8.43 -16.85 2.12
N LYS A 203 -8.44 -18.17 1.89
CA LYS A 203 -9.61 -19.04 2.11
C LYS A 203 -10.00 -19.22 3.57
N LYS A 204 -9.09 -19.01 4.52
CA LYS A 204 -9.39 -19.07 5.96
C LYS A 204 -10.05 -17.79 6.47
N ILE A 205 -9.84 -16.69 5.76
CA ILE A 205 -10.26 -15.37 6.21
C ILE A 205 -11.77 -15.23 6.04
N GLN A 206 -12.43 -14.93 7.15
CA GLN A 206 -13.85 -14.62 7.18
C GLN A 206 -14.00 -13.14 7.51
N VAL A 207 -14.92 -12.47 6.83
CA VAL A 207 -15.24 -11.07 7.09
C VAL A 207 -16.72 -10.92 7.39
N SER A 208 -17.02 -10.12 8.40
CA SER A 208 -18.38 -9.72 8.75
C SER A 208 -18.45 -8.20 8.87
N TYR A 209 -19.48 -7.61 8.29
CA TYR A 209 -19.77 -6.18 8.42
C TYR A 209 -21.03 -5.96 9.26
N ASP A 210 -20.89 -5.25 10.38
CA ASP A 210 -22.01 -4.73 11.15
C ASP A 210 -22.35 -3.31 10.67
N GLN A 211 -23.41 -3.21 9.87
CA GLN A 211 -23.90 -1.94 9.31
C GLN A 211 -24.38 -0.95 10.38
N THR A 212 -24.93 -1.46 11.49
CA THR A 212 -25.50 -0.61 12.55
C THR A 212 -24.39 0.11 13.31
N ARG A 213 -23.24 -0.55 13.48
CA ARG A 213 -22.07 -0.01 14.18
C ARG A 213 -20.96 0.47 13.25
N ASP A 214 -21.16 0.42 11.94
CA ASP A 214 -20.14 0.67 10.90
C ASP A 214 -18.80 -0.02 11.23
N THR A 215 -18.85 -1.32 11.49
CA THR A 215 -17.70 -2.10 11.97
C THR A 215 -17.42 -3.31 11.10
N LEU A 216 -16.21 -3.41 10.54
CA LEU A 216 -15.71 -4.60 9.88
C LEU A 216 -14.94 -5.47 10.87
N THR A 217 -15.17 -6.78 10.84
CA THR A 217 -14.37 -7.76 11.57
C THR A 217 -13.82 -8.80 10.61
N PHE A 218 -12.51 -8.95 10.61
CA PHE A 218 -11.79 -10.02 9.92
C PHE A 218 -11.40 -11.08 10.95
N SER A 219 -11.56 -12.35 10.61
CA SER A 219 -11.21 -13.48 11.46
C SER A 219 -10.56 -14.60 10.64
N GLY A 220 -9.85 -15.53 11.29
CA GLY A 220 -9.07 -16.56 10.60
C GLY A 220 -7.80 -16.02 9.95
N MET A 221 -7.32 -14.86 10.43
CA MET A 221 -6.13 -14.18 9.93
C MET A 221 -4.87 -14.72 10.61
N ASP A 222 -3.85 -15.07 9.83
CA ASP A 222 -2.56 -15.51 10.39
C ASP A 222 -1.64 -14.33 10.74
N GLY A 223 -1.81 -13.18 10.07
CA GLY A 223 -1.10 -11.92 10.34
C GLY A 223 0.30 -11.85 9.71
N ASN A 224 0.43 -12.35 8.48
CA ASN A 224 1.64 -12.31 7.66
C ASN A 224 1.20 -12.27 6.19
N ASP A 225 0.36 -11.29 5.83
CA ASP A 225 -0.03 -11.12 4.43
C ASP A 225 1.16 -10.66 3.59
N GLU A 226 1.48 -11.37 2.51
CA GLU A 226 2.57 -10.96 1.62
C GLU A 226 2.22 -9.68 0.86
N ASN A 227 3.21 -8.81 0.70
CA ASN A 227 3.06 -7.47 0.19
C ASN A 227 2.99 -7.41 -1.36
N TYR A 228 4.04 -7.91 -2.03
CA TYR A 228 4.15 -7.93 -3.48
C TYR A 228 4.00 -9.33 -4.06
N VAL A 229 3.41 -9.39 -5.25
CA VAL A 229 3.09 -10.65 -5.91
C VAL A 229 3.38 -10.61 -7.39
N LYS A 230 3.87 -11.74 -7.90
CA LYS A 230 3.99 -12.03 -9.33
C LYS A 230 2.89 -12.99 -9.74
N VAL A 231 2.17 -12.64 -10.79
CA VAL A 231 1.09 -13.46 -11.34
C VAL A 231 0.98 -13.31 -12.84
N ALA A 232 0.70 -14.41 -13.53
CA ALA A 232 0.32 -14.41 -14.94
C ALA A 232 -1.19 -14.66 -15.10
N GLY A 233 -1.79 -14.10 -16.16
CA GLY A 233 -3.21 -14.30 -16.40
C GLY A 233 -3.74 -13.65 -17.66
N THR A 234 -5.07 -13.70 -17.79
CA THR A 234 -5.81 -13.08 -18.90
C THR A 234 -6.49 -11.79 -18.44
N VAL A 235 -6.28 -10.72 -19.19
CA VAL A 235 -6.85 -9.38 -19.01
C VAL A 235 -8.20 -9.30 -19.72
N SER A 236 -9.18 -8.70 -19.04
CA SER A 236 -10.50 -8.39 -19.58
C SER A 236 -11.07 -7.10 -18.96
N GLN A 237 -12.16 -6.59 -19.53
CA GLN A 237 -12.87 -5.39 -19.03
C GLN A 237 -11.94 -4.21 -18.73
N VAL A 238 -11.04 -3.90 -19.67
CA VAL A 238 -10.08 -2.80 -19.52
C VAL A 238 -10.82 -1.46 -19.51
N GLN A 239 -10.59 -0.69 -18.45
CA GLN A 239 -11.09 0.66 -18.26
C GLN A 239 -9.89 1.60 -18.11
N PRO A 240 -9.41 2.21 -19.20
CA PRO A 240 -8.18 3.03 -19.18
C PRO A 240 -8.29 4.31 -18.33
N ASN A 241 -9.51 4.67 -17.93
CA ASN A 241 -9.92 5.86 -17.16
C ASN A 241 -9.23 7.17 -17.57
N ASN A 242 -10.00 8.05 -18.21
CA ASN A 242 -9.52 9.36 -18.68
C ASN A 242 -9.83 10.49 -17.69
N THR A 243 -10.49 10.19 -16.56
CA THR A 243 -10.98 11.18 -15.60
C THR A 243 -10.52 10.81 -14.18
N GLY A 244 -9.43 11.43 -13.73
CA GLY A 244 -9.07 11.61 -12.30
C GLY A 244 -8.82 10.39 -11.39
N GLY A 245 -9.29 9.18 -11.71
CA GLY A 245 -9.11 7.98 -10.88
C GLY A 245 -8.22 6.93 -11.55
N PRO A 246 -7.83 5.82 -10.89
CA PRO A 246 -6.98 4.80 -11.49
C PRO A 246 -7.63 4.18 -12.73
N ALA A 247 -6.79 3.75 -13.69
CA ALA A 247 -7.20 2.82 -14.73
C ALA A 247 -7.44 1.45 -14.10
N THR A 248 -8.34 0.64 -14.65
CA THR A 248 -8.64 -0.68 -14.09
C THR A 248 -8.76 -1.75 -15.17
N PHE A 249 -8.59 -3.01 -14.78
CA PHE A 249 -8.96 -4.18 -15.58
C PHE A 249 -9.26 -5.36 -14.66
N LEU A 250 -9.82 -6.44 -15.23
CA LEU A 250 -9.99 -7.71 -14.54
C LEU A 250 -8.92 -8.70 -15.00
N LEU A 251 -8.24 -9.32 -14.04
CA LEU A 251 -7.26 -10.38 -14.26
C LEU A 251 -7.84 -11.73 -13.84
N SER A 252 -7.92 -12.66 -14.79
CA SER A 252 -8.23 -14.06 -14.51
C SER A 252 -6.96 -14.89 -14.55
N SER A 253 -6.59 -15.48 -13.41
CA SER A 253 -5.39 -16.32 -13.29
C SER A 253 -5.74 -17.67 -12.64
N PRO A 254 -5.29 -18.79 -13.22
CA PRO A 254 -5.39 -20.10 -12.55
C PRO A 254 -4.64 -20.16 -11.21
N GLU A 255 -3.57 -19.38 -11.06
CA GLU A 255 -2.76 -19.34 -9.82
C GLU A 255 -3.56 -18.74 -8.65
N ILE A 256 -4.32 -17.68 -8.94
CA ILE A 256 -5.21 -17.04 -7.96
C ILE A 256 -6.49 -17.90 -7.75
N GLY A 257 -6.98 -18.53 -8.82
CA GLY A 257 -8.18 -19.38 -8.81
C GLY A 257 -9.50 -18.60 -8.86
N HIS A 258 -9.47 -17.27 -8.96
CA HIS A 258 -10.61 -16.40 -9.17
C HIS A 258 -10.19 -15.11 -9.88
N THR A 259 -11.16 -14.36 -10.40
CA THR A 259 -10.90 -13.08 -11.07
C THR A 259 -10.68 -11.98 -10.04
N VAL A 260 -9.63 -11.18 -10.24
CA VAL A 260 -9.31 -10.03 -9.38
C VAL A 260 -9.34 -8.73 -10.18
N ARG A 261 -9.75 -7.64 -9.52
CA ARG A 261 -9.61 -6.30 -10.09
C ARG A 261 -8.17 -5.84 -9.92
N VAL A 262 -7.61 -5.26 -10.97
CA VAL A 262 -6.32 -4.59 -10.94
C VAL A 262 -6.53 -3.09 -11.16
N LEU A 263 -5.83 -2.28 -10.37
CA LEU A 263 -5.80 -0.83 -10.39
C LEU A 263 -4.43 -0.38 -10.91
N CYS A 264 -4.39 0.59 -11.84
CA CYS A 264 -3.15 1.23 -12.27
C CYS A 264 -3.28 2.73 -12.02
N LEU A 265 -2.47 3.29 -11.11
CA LEU A 265 -2.53 4.72 -10.79
C LEU A 265 -2.24 5.58 -12.02
N GLN A 266 -2.81 6.78 -12.06
CA GLN A 266 -2.77 7.67 -13.24
C GLN A 266 -1.34 8.01 -13.68
N SER A 267 -0.44 8.24 -12.72
CA SER A 267 0.97 8.57 -12.96
C SER A 267 1.88 7.34 -13.15
N SER A 268 1.36 6.12 -13.04
CA SER A 268 2.17 4.89 -13.01
C SER A 268 2.60 4.40 -14.39
N ARG A 269 3.75 3.72 -14.42
CA ARG A 269 4.21 2.93 -15.59
C ARG A 269 3.22 1.84 -15.98
N ALA A 270 2.64 1.15 -14.99
CA ALA A 270 1.64 0.11 -15.19
C ALA A 270 0.45 0.60 -16.04
N ARG A 271 0.00 1.85 -15.85
CA ARG A 271 -1.05 2.43 -16.70
C ARG A 271 -0.62 2.54 -18.16
N LYS A 272 0.60 3.03 -18.42
CA LYS A 272 1.15 3.14 -19.79
C LYS A 272 1.30 1.76 -20.44
N GLN A 273 1.77 0.78 -19.67
CA GLN A 273 1.90 -0.61 -20.12
C GLN A 273 0.55 -1.23 -20.46
N LEU A 274 -0.46 -1.01 -19.63
CA LEU A 274 -1.83 -1.46 -19.91
C LEU A 274 -2.38 -0.86 -21.20
N ILE A 275 -2.16 0.44 -21.44
CA ILE A 275 -2.60 1.13 -22.68
C ILE A 275 -1.86 0.57 -23.91
N ALA A 276 -0.58 0.24 -23.77
CA ALA A 276 0.26 -0.29 -24.84
C ALA A 276 0.11 -1.80 -25.06
N LEU A 277 -0.61 -2.51 -24.18
CA LEU A 277 -0.73 -3.96 -24.19
C LEU A 277 -1.38 -4.44 -25.49
N LYS A 278 -0.70 -5.34 -26.20
CA LYS A 278 -1.22 -6.01 -27.38
C LYS A 278 -1.61 -7.44 -27.02
N GLY A 279 -2.90 -7.72 -27.03
CA GLY A 279 -3.45 -9.03 -26.65
C GLY A 279 -4.04 -9.03 -25.25
N SER A 280 -4.40 -10.23 -24.78
CA SER A 280 -5.12 -10.41 -23.51
C SER A 280 -4.31 -11.16 -22.47
N LYS A 281 -3.08 -11.59 -22.74
CA LYS A 281 -2.26 -12.33 -21.77
C LYS A 281 -1.16 -11.46 -21.21
N VAL A 282 -0.96 -11.55 -19.89
CA VAL A 282 0.06 -10.79 -19.18
C VAL A 282 0.82 -11.62 -18.16
N SER A 283 2.06 -11.21 -17.91
CA SER A 283 2.77 -11.43 -16.65
C SER A 283 2.84 -10.10 -15.92
N MET A 284 2.55 -10.10 -14.62
CA MET A 284 2.43 -8.87 -13.83
C MET A 284 3.11 -9.00 -12.48
N VAL A 285 3.70 -7.90 -12.01
CA VAL A 285 3.98 -7.67 -10.58
C VAL A 285 2.98 -6.64 -10.05
N GLY A 286 2.40 -6.93 -8.89
CA GLY A 286 1.45 -6.02 -8.24
C GLY A 286 1.57 -6.01 -6.72
N LEU A 287 1.00 -4.96 -6.14
CA LEU A 287 0.85 -4.77 -4.70
C LEU A 287 -0.51 -5.33 -4.26
N ARG A 288 -0.54 -6.21 -3.25
CA ARG A 288 -1.81 -6.75 -2.73
C ARG A 288 -2.57 -5.72 -1.90
N ASN A 289 -3.89 -5.64 -2.04
CA ASN A 289 -4.72 -4.81 -1.19
C ASN A 289 -6.06 -5.48 -0.91
N ILE A 290 -6.59 -5.30 0.30
CA ILE A 290 -7.92 -5.77 0.65
C ILE A 290 -8.96 -4.85 0.01
N ASP A 291 -9.90 -5.43 -0.73
CA ASP A 291 -11.00 -4.66 -1.30
C ASP A 291 -12.05 -4.37 -0.21
N LEU A 292 -11.87 -3.23 0.46
CA LEU A 292 -12.76 -2.81 1.54
C LEU A 292 -14.21 -2.64 1.07
N ALA A 293 -14.46 -2.31 -0.21
CA ALA A 293 -15.82 -2.18 -0.72
C ALA A 293 -16.54 -3.55 -0.82
N GLU A 294 -15.80 -4.62 -1.10
CA GLU A 294 -16.31 -6.00 -1.01
C GLU A 294 -16.38 -6.49 0.45
N ALA A 295 -15.45 -6.08 1.31
CA ALA A 295 -15.50 -6.37 2.74
C ALA A 295 -16.78 -5.84 3.40
N LEU A 296 -17.25 -4.65 3.01
CA LEU A 296 -18.56 -4.10 3.45
C LEU A 296 -19.76 -4.94 3.00
N LYS A 297 -19.58 -5.87 2.06
CA LYS A 297 -20.60 -6.85 1.65
C LYS A 297 -20.40 -8.19 2.36
N SER A 298 -19.60 -8.22 3.42
CA SER A 298 -19.15 -9.43 4.12
C SER A 298 -18.48 -10.44 3.19
N ARG A 299 -17.69 -9.96 2.22
CA ARG A 299 -16.88 -10.80 1.33
C ARG A 299 -15.40 -10.45 1.45
N TYR A 300 -14.57 -11.45 1.74
CA TYR A 300 -13.13 -11.26 1.70
C TYR A 300 -12.70 -11.34 0.23
N THR A 301 -12.13 -10.25 -0.27
CA THR A 301 -11.66 -10.14 -1.65
C THR A 301 -10.43 -9.25 -1.65
N ILE A 302 -9.47 -9.59 -2.49
CA ILE A 302 -8.31 -8.74 -2.76
C ILE A 302 -8.48 -8.03 -4.11
N ASN A 303 -7.86 -6.88 -4.23
CA ASN A 303 -7.51 -6.27 -5.51
C ASN A 303 -6.00 -6.03 -5.55
N LEU A 304 -5.47 -5.75 -6.75
CA LEU A 304 -4.04 -5.52 -6.95
C LEU A 304 -3.81 -4.11 -7.47
N LEU A 305 -2.75 -3.45 -6.99
CA LEU A 305 -2.18 -2.30 -7.67
C LEU A 305 -1.12 -2.80 -8.66
N GLY A 306 -1.29 -2.56 -9.95
CA GLY A 306 -0.30 -2.90 -10.96
C GLY A 306 0.97 -2.08 -10.82
N ILE A 307 2.12 -2.75 -10.82
CA ILE A 307 3.45 -2.14 -10.77
C ILE A 307 4.14 -2.27 -12.12
N ASP A 308 4.24 -3.51 -12.62
CA ASP A 308 4.80 -3.83 -13.94
C ASP A 308 3.90 -4.82 -14.66
N ILE A 309 3.51 -4.49 -15.89
CA ILE A 309 2.65 -5.30 -16.74
C ILE A 309 3.39 -5.58 -18.05
N GLN A 310 3.56 -6.86 -18.38
CA GLN A 310 4.21 -7.33 -19.59
C GLN A 310 3.29 -8.25 -20.37
N ALA A 311 3.34 -8.19 -21.70
CA ALA A 311 2.65 -9.18 -22.54
C ALA A 311 3.27 -10.57 -22.33
N ALA A 312 2.43 -11.61 -22.33
CA ALA A 312 2.83 -13.02 -22.19
C ALA A 312 2.42 -13.86 -23.40
#